data_AF-A0AAV1G6T2-F1
#
_entry.id   AF-A0AAV1G6T2-F1
#
_cell.length_a   1.000
_cell.length_b   1.000
_cell.length_c   1.000
_cell.angle_alpha   90.00
_cell.angle_beta   90.00
_cell.angle_gamma   90.00
#
_symmetry.space_group_name_H-M   'P 1'
#
loop_
_entity.id
_entity.type
_entity.pdbx_description
1 polymer ?
#
loop_
_entity_poly.entity_id
_entity_poly.type
_entity_poly.pdbx_seq_one_letter_code
_entity_poly.pdbx_strand_id
1 'polypeptide(L)'
;MLSGVMAAQLVVALLALTSLCAAAPEPNCKELVKPLVLDNHSPIYGKWVLHVASWDEPGLKDDLIAVNSSWVELSASSDSAFISLYWADRLREKCLQGSTNATVSGMTSHTTFNINGHTSYHEGKYYETCSDCLLSEDTTLLPDGKSKGRYLFLFSKVFPSLSHIYSH
;
A
#
# COMPACT_ATOMS: atom_id res chain seq x y z
N MET A 1 -44.18 -19.46 30.35
CA MET A 1 -42.84 -19.76 30.91
C MET A 1 -41.80 -20.24 29.86
N LEU A 2 -42.20 -20.71 28.66
CA LEU A 2 -41.24 -21.11 27.61
C LEU A 2 -40.46 -19.95 26.92
N SER A 3 -41.00 -18.72 26.93
CA SER A 3 -40.38 -17.58 26.22
C SER A 3 -39.08 -17.07 26.83
N GLY A 4 -38.92 -17.17 28.16
CA GLY A 4 -37.72 -16.67 28.85
C GLY A 4 -36.51 -17.60 28.72
N VAL A 5 -36.76 -18.91 28.59
CA VAL A 5 -35.70 -19.93 28.48
C VAL A 5 -35.02 -19.87 27.11
N MET A 6 -35.78 -19.71 26.02
CA MET A 6 -35.18 -19.52 24.69
C MET A 6 -34.37 -18.22 24.58
N ALA A 7 -34.85 -17.13 25.17
CA ALA A 7 -34.14 -15.85 25.15
C ALA A 7 -32.80 -15.93 25.89
N ALA A 8 -32.77 -16.60 27.05
CA ALA A 8 -31.54 -16.83 27.80
C ALA A 8 -30.53 -17.70 27.02
N GLN A 9 -31.00 -18.75 26.34
CA GLN A 9 -30.14 -19.60 25.50
C GLN A 9 -29.54 -18.85 24.32
N LEU A 10 -30.31 -17.97 23.66
CA LEU A 10 -29.81 -17.13 22.58
C LEU A 10 -28.73 -16.16 23.07
N VAL A 11 -28.95 -15.51 24.21
CA VAL A 11 -27.97 -14.58 24.79
C VAL A 11 -26.68 -15.30 25.19
N VAL A 12 -26.78 -16.49 25.77
CA VAL A 12 -25.60 -17.32 26.09
C VAL A 12 -24.86 -17.76 24.83
N ALA A 13 -25.57 -18.15 23.77
CA ALA A 13 -24.94 -18.51 22.50
C ALA A 13 -24.24 -17.30 21.86
N LEU A 14 -24.86 -16.12 21.86
CA LEU A 14 -24.26 -14.87 21.39
C LEU A 14 -23.02 -14.50 22.20
N LEU A 15 -23.08 -14.56 23.53
CA LEU A 15 -21.94 -14.30 24.40
C LEU A 15 -20.80 -15.30 24.15
N ALA A 16 -21.12 -16.58 24.01
CA ALA A 16 -20.14 -17.61 23.66
C ALA A 16 -19.49 -17.29 22.31
N LEU A 17 -20.27 -17.01 21.26
CA LEU A 17 -19.75 -16.61 19.94
C LEU A 17 -18.85 -15.38 20.02
N THR A 18 -19.24 -14.34 20.77
CA THR A 18 -18.39 -13.14 20.95
C THR A 18 -17.10 -13.44 21.72
N SER A 19 -17.14 -14.35 22.71
CA SER A 19 -15.95 -14.77 23.45
C SER A 19 -14.98 -15.59 22.59
N LEU A 20 -15.49 -16.42 21.68
CA LEU A 20 -14.66 -17.16 20.72
C LEU A 20 -14.02 -16.23 19.69
N CYS A 21 -14.74 -15.21 19.20
CA CYS A 21 -14.15 -14.20 18.30
C CYS A 21 -13.08 -13.35 19.00
N ALA A 22 -13.25 -13.03 20.28
CA ALA A 22 -12.28 -12.27 21.06
C ALA A 22 -11.06 -13.11 21.52
N ALA A 23 -11.21 -14.43 21.64
CA ALA A 23 -10.16 -15.35 22.04
C ALA A 23 -9.39 -15.96 20.86
N ALA A 24 -9.79 -15.66 19.62
CA ALA A 24 -9.00 -16.01 18.45
C ALA A 24 -7.63 -15.34 18.60
N PRO A 25 -6.51 -16.11 18.55
CA PRO A 25 -5.20 -15.50 18.48
C PRO A 25 -5.20 -14.54 17.30
N GLU A 26 -4.86 -13.27 17.55
CA GLU A 26 -4.47 -12.36 16.48
C GLU A 26 -3.54 -13.16 15.56
N PRO A 27 -3.90 -13.38 14.28
CA PRO A 27 -3.06 -14.15 13.39
C PRO A 27 -1.67 -13.53 13.45
N ASN A 28 -0.63 -14.36 13.53
CA ASN A 28 0.73 -13.86 13.48
C ASN A 28 0.97 -13.26 12.09
N CYS A 29 0.64 -11.98 11.92
CA CYS A 29 0.64 -11.29 10.63
C CYS A 29 2.04 -11.20 10.02
N LYS A 30 3.10 -11.52 10.79
CA LYS A 30 4.48 -11.58 10.28
C LYS A 30 4.64 -12.58 9.14
N GLU A 31 3.89 -13.68 9.15
CA GLU A 31 3.95 -14.67 8.07
C GLU A 31 3.20 -14.22 6.80
N LEU A 32 2.33 -13.21 6.91
CA LEU A 32 1.51 -12.70 5.80
C LEU A 32 2.23 -11.63 4.97
N VAL A 33 3.33 -11.07 5.46
CA VAL A 33 4.12 -10.04 4.78
C VAL A 33 5.56 -10.51 4.66
N LYS A 34 5.86 -11.21 3.56
CA LYS A 34 7.22 -11.62 3.20
C LYS A 34 7.87 -10.55 2.32
N PRO A 35 8.84 -9.77 2.83
CA PRO A 35 9.45 -8.70 2.04
C PRO A 35 10.26 -9.27 0.87
N LEU A 36 10.30 -8.52 -0.22
CA LEU A 36 11.11 -8.82 -1.40
C LEU A 36 12.50 -8.21 -1.26
N VAL A 37 13.53 -8.98 -1.61
CA VAL A 37 14.84 -8.42 -1.94
C VAL A 37 14.71 -7.76 -3.31
N LEU A 38 15.13 -6.50 -3.41
CA LEU A 38 14.96 -5.70 -4.60
C LEU A 38 16.20 -5.83 -5.50
N ASP A 39 15.98 -6.37 -6.69
CA ASP A 39 16.94 -6.45 -7.79
C ASP A 39 16.24 -6.31 -9.16
N ASN A 40 17.01 -6.35 -10.25
CA ASN A 40 16.51 -6.18 -11.63
C ASN A 40 15.55 -7.27 -12.13
N HIS A 41 15.39 -8.36 -11.40
CA HIS A 41 14.47 -9.46 -11.71
C HIS A 41 13.23 -9.46 -10.80
N SER A 42 13.11 -8.48 -9.90
CA SER A 42 11.96 -8.34 -9.01
C SER A 42 10.63 -8.31 -9.78
N PRO A 43 9.58 -9.00 -9.31
CA PRO A 43 8.28 -9.05 -9.98
C PRO A 43 7.47 -7.73 -9.88
N ILE A 44 8.09 -6.66 -9.39
CA ILE A 44 7.45 -5.35 -9.15
C ILE A 44 7.48 -4.44 -10.37
N TYR A 45 8.29 -4.76 -11.40
CA TYR A 45 8.45 -3.87 -12.55
C TYR A 45 7.23 -3.90 -13.48
N GLY A 46 6.93 -2.74 -14.05
CA GLY A 46 5.76 -2.50 -14.89
C GLY A 46 4.81 -1.46 -14.29
N LYS A 47 3.62 -1.39 -14.87
CA LYS A 47 2.60 -0.38 -14.57
C LYS A 47 1.48 -0.95 -13.69
N TRP A 48 1.14 -0.22 -12.63
CA TRP A 48 0.26 -0.66 -11.56
C TRP A 48 -0.74 0.43 -11.20
N VAL A 49 -2.02 0.04 -11.03
CA VAL A 49 -3.11 0.94 -10.64
C VAL A 49 -3.47 0.70 -9.18
N LEU A 50 -3.51 1.78 -8.39
CA LEU A 50 -3.85 1.72 -6.98
C LEU A 50 -5.30 1.26 -6.80
N HIS A 51 -5.50 0.23 -5.97
CA HIS A 51 -6.82 -0.30 -5.66
C HIS A 51 -7.26 0.09 -4.24
N VAL A 52 -6.36 -0.10 -3.26
CA VAL A 52 -6.63 0.18 -1.85
C VAL A 52 -5.37 0.74 -1.19
N ALA A 53 -5.57 1.70 -0.29
CA ALA A 53 -4.51 2.23 0.58
C ALA A 53 -4.99 2.24 2.04
N SER A 54 -4.07 2.02 2.97
CA SER A 54 -4.28 2.22 4.41
C SER A 54 -3.11 3.01 5.01
N TRP A 55 -3.32 3.58 6.19
CA TRP A 55 -2.33 4.37 6.92
C TRP A 55 -2.35 4.00 8.40
N ASP A 56 -1.21 4.16 9.11
CA ASP A 56 -1.12 3.90 10.55
C ASP A 56 -1.33 5.16 11.42
N GLU A 57 -0.83 6.31 10.96
CA GLU A 57 -0.91 7.57 11.72
C GLU A 57 -2.04 8.49 11.24
N PRO A 58 -2.90 9.03 12.13
CA PRO A 58 -4.05 9.87 11.73
C PRO A 58 -3.69 11.07 10.86
N GLY A 59 -2.49 11.63 11.04
CA GLY A 59 -1.99 12.78 10.28
C GLY A 59 -1.68 12.49 8.80
N LEU A 60 -1.77 11.22 8.37
CA LEU A 60 -1.56 10.79 6.99
C LEU A 60 -2.87 10.62 6.21
N LYS A 61 -4.02 10.63 6.90
CA LYS A 61 -5.33 10.40 6.29
C LYS A 61 -5.63 11.39 5.17
N ASP A 62 -5.38 12.68 5.41
CA ASP A 62 -5.81 13.75 4.51
C ASP A 62 -5.11 13.68 3.14
N ASP A 63 -3.88 13.16 3.10
CA ASP A 63 -3.12 12.95 1.86
C ASP A 63 -3.79 11.88 1.00
N LEU A 64 -4.20 10.75 1.58
CA LEU A 64 -4.83 9.64 0.85
C LEU A 64 -6.25 9.94 0.40
N ILE A 65 -7.08 10.57 1.23
CA ILE A 65 -8.48 10.84 0.88
C ILE A 65 -8.61 11.86 -0.27
N ALA A 66 -7.55 12.62 -0.56
CA ALA A 66 -7.52 13.54 -1.69
C ALA A 66 -7.29 12.84 -3.04
N VAL A 67 -6.81 11.58 -3.02
CA VAL A 67 -6.52 10.78 -4.21
C VAL A 67 -7.77 10.05 -4.69
N ASN A 68 -8.27 10.42 -5.87
CA ASN A 68 -9.38 9.74 -6.52
C ASN A 68 -8.93 8.45 -7.23
N SER A 69 -7.76 8.49 -7.85
CA SER A 69 -7.14 7.35 -8.53
C SER A 69 -5.64 7.61 -8.68
N SER A 70 -4.83 6.56 -8.62
CA SER A 70 -3.38 6.65 -8.79
C SER A 70 -2.87 5.48 -9.62
N TRP A 71 -1.79 5.71 -10.36
CA TRP A 71 -0.99 4.63 -10.92
C TRP A 71 0.50 4.96 -10.80
N VAL A 72 1.28 3.90 -10.73
CA VAL A 72 2.75 3.95 -10.70
C VAL A 72 3.31 3.06 -11.80
N GLU A 73 4.49 3.40 -12.28
CA GLU A 73 5.28 2.55 -13.16
C GLU A 73 6.70 2.46 -12.63
N LEU A 74 7.13 1.22 -12.41
CA LEU A 74 8.43 0.89 -11.85
C LEU A 74 9.30 0.27 -12.94
N SER A 75 10.53 0.75 -13.07
CA SER A 75 11.49 0.22 -14.04
C SER A 75 12.85 -0.02 -13.40
N ALA A 76 13.50 -1.11 -13.82
CA ALA A 76 14.80 -1.52 -13.32
C ALA A 76 15.92 -0.66 -13.93
N SER A 77 16.92 -0.28 -13.13
CA SER A 77 18.19 0.22 -13.68
C SER A 77 19.02 -0.93 -14.26
N SER A 78 20.02 -0.62 -15.09
CA SER A 78 20.93 -1.65 -15.63
C SER A 78 21.78 -2.33 -14.55
N ASP A 79 22.01 -1.67 -13.42
CA ASP A 79 22.93 -2.08 -12.36
C ASP A 79 22.23 -2.41 -11.02
N SER A 80 20.89 -2.44 -10.97
CA SER A 80 20.06 -2.67 -9.78
C SER A 80 20.24 -1.68 -8.63
N ALA A 81 21.02 -0.62 -8.82
CA ALA A 81 21.26 0.39 -7.79
C ALA A 81 20.05 1.31 -7.57
N PHE A 82 19.19 1.45 -8.58
CA PHE A 82 18.01 2.30 -8.51
C PHE A 82 16.79 1.71 -9.23
N ILE A 83 15.62 2.07 -8.74
CA ILE A 83 14.33 1.87 -9.40
C ILE A 83 13.87 3.21 -9.91
N SER A 84 13.61 3.33 -11.21
CA SER A 84 12.97 4.52 -11.75
C SER A 84 11.46 4.41 -11.56
N LEU A 85 10.90 5.35 -10.80
CA LEU A 85 9.49 5.45 -10.46
C LEU A 85 8.87 6.61 -11.24
N TYR A 86 7.86 6.31 -12.04
CA TYR A 86 6.91 7.30 -12.53
C TYR A 86 5.59 7.13 -11.77
N TRP A 87 4.94 8.24 -11.43
CA TRP A 87 3.65 8.22 -10.74
C TRP A 87 2.73 9.28 -11.34
N ALA A 88 1.43 8.99 -11.29
CA ALA A 88 0.39 9.95 -11.66
C ALA A 88 -0.86 9.73 -10.82
N ASP A 89 -1.25 10.79 -10.12
CA ASP A 89 -2.37 10.84 -9.20
C ASP A 89 -3.43 11.80 -9.74
N ARG A 90 -4.68 11.36 -9.72
CA ARG A 90 -5.83 12.25 -9.84
C ARG A 90 -6.22 12.72 -8.45
N LEU A 91 -5.92 13.98 -8.15
CA LEU A 91 -6.29 14.67 -6.93
C LEU A 91 -7.54 15.50 -7.19
N ARG A 92 -8.72 14.98 -6.81
CA ARG A 92 -10.02 15.60 -7.13
C ARG A 92 -10.16 15.86 -8.64
N GLU A 93 -10.11 17.12 -9.06
CA GLU A 93 -10.22 17.54 -10.47
C GLU A 93 -8.88 17.86 -11.14
N LYS A 94 -7.75 17.59 -10.47
CA LYS A 94 -6.41 17.86 -11.00
C LYS A 94 -5.61 16.57 -11.14
N CYS A 95 -4.80 16.49 -12.18
CA CYS A 95 -3.79 15.45 -12.30
C CYS A 95 -2.45 16.00 -11.83
N LEU A 96 -1.77 15.24 -10.98
CA LEU A 96 -0.42 15.51 -10.54
C LEU A 96 0.43 14.30 -10.92
N GLN A 97 1.60 14.53 -11.51
CA GLN A 97 2.46 13.46 -11.98
C GLN A 97 3.92 13.85 -11.83
N GLY A 98 4.80 12.85 -11.79
CA GLY A 98 6.22 13.07 -11.72
C GLY A 98 7.01 11.79 -11.92
N SER A 99 8.33 11.96 -11.90
CA SER A 99 9.27 10.84 -11.93
C SER A 99 10.39 11.09 -10.94
N THR A 100 10.87 10.03 -10.30
CA THR A 100 12.02 10.08 -9.40
C THR A 100 12.74 8.74 -9.42
N ASN A 101 13.95 8.70 -8.90
CA ASN A 101 14.70 7.47 -8.71
C ASN A 101 14.70 7.10 -7.23
N ALA A 102 14.40 5.83 -6.97
CA ALA A 102 14.53 5.24 -5.65
C ALA A 102 15.86 4.49 -5.59
N THR A 103 16.73 4.79 -4.63
CA THR A 103 17.95 4.00 -4.41
C THR A 103 17.60 2.72 -3.65
N VAL A 104 18.26 1.62 -3.96
CA VAL A 104 17.95 0.31 -3.36
C VAL A 104 19.03 -0.10 -2.36
N SER A 105 18.60 -0.56 -1.20
CA SER A 105 19.47 -1.18 -0.17
C SER A 105 18.78 -2.43 0.37
N GLY A 106 19.09 -3.59 -0.22
CA GLY A 106 18.50 -4.87 0.15
C GLY A 106 17.00 -4.93 -0.14
N MET A 107 16.18 -4.87 0.91
CA MET A 107 14.71 -4.93 0.82
C MET A 107 14.03 -3.55 0.89
N THR A 108 14.83 -2.49 1.06
CA THR A 108 14.34 -1.12 1.24
C THR A 108 14.73 -0.27 0.05
N SER A 109 13.79 0.53 -0.44
CA SER A 109 14.03 1.58 -1.42
C SER A 109 13.96 2.95 -0.76
N HIS A 110 14.90 3.85 -1.01
CA HIS A 110 14.90 5.21 -0.50
C HIS A 110 14.57 6.19 -1.61
N THR A 111 13.53 6.99 -1.41
CA THR A 111 13.04 7.93 -2.43
C THR A 111 12.90 9.32 -1.85
N THR A 112 13.29 10.32 -2.64
CA THR A 112 13.01 11.73 -2.36
C THR A 112 12.04 12.23 -3.41
N PHE A 113 10.89 12.75 -2.96
CA PHE A 113 9.94 13.44 -3.83
C PHE A 113 10.12 14.95 -3.70
N ASN A 114 10.10 15.64 -4.83
CA ASN A 114 10.08 17.09 -4.90
C ASN A 114 8.84 17.52 -5.68
N ILE A 115 7.77 17.84 -4.95
CA ILE A 115 6.45 18.10 -5.52
C ILE A 115 6.07 19.55 -5.18
N ASN A 116 5.88 20.38 -6.21
CA ASN A 116 5.49 21.79 -6.03
C ASN A 116 6.37 22.58 -5.04
N GLY A 117 7.67 22.28 -5.00
CA GLY A 117 8.62 22.92 -4.09
C GLY A 117 8.66 22.34 -2.66
N HIS A 118 7.88 21.30 -2.38
CA HIS A 118 7.95 20.54 -1.14
C HIS A 118 8.79 19.29 -1.32
N THR A 119 9.73 19.06 -0.41
CA THR A 119 10.57 17.87 -0.35
C THR A 119 10.05 16.92 0.72
N SER A 120 9.89 15.65 0.37
CA SER A 120 9.58 14.56 1.31
C SER A 120 10.52 13.37 1.09
N TYR A 121 10.81 12.66 2.18
CA TYR A 121 11.72 11.52 2.22
C TYR A 121 10.96 10.26 2.57
N HIS A 122 11.25 9.18 1.85
CA HIS A 122 10.44 7.97 1.89
C HIS A 122 11.30 6.70 1.91
N GLU A 123 10.89 5.75 2.74
CA GLU A 123 11.39 4.37 2.73
C GLU A 123 10.30 3.41 2.28
N GLY A 124 10.48 2.86 1.08
CA GLY A 124 9.58 1.89 0.48
C GLY A 124 10.02 0.45 0.74
N LYS A 125 9.05 -0.44 0.93
CA LYS A 125 9.25 -1.90 0.88
C LYS A 125 8.21 -2.54 -0.03
N TYR A 126 8.55 -3.66 -0.63
CA TYR A 126 7.64 -4.46 -1.45
C TYR A 126 7.53 -5.88 -0.87
N TYR A 127 6.38 -6.51 -1.07
CA TYR A 127 6.08 -7.82 -0.47
C TYR A 127 5.66 -8.84 -1.53
N GLU A 128 5.94 -10.12 -1.26
CA GLU A 128 5.43 -11.23 -2.06
C GLU A 128 3.90 -11.23 -2.06
N THR A 129 3.30 -11.38 -3.24
CA THR A 129 1.85 -11.36 -3.44
C THR A 129 1.48 -12.11 -4.74
N CYS A 130 0.27 -11.89 -5.27
CA CYS A 130 -0.19 -12.48 -6.54
C CYS A 130 0.54 -11.89 -7.76
N SER A 131 0.60 -12.62 -8.88
CA SER A 131 1.31 -12.19 -10.10
C SER A 131 0.78 -10.91 -10.76
N ASP A 132 -0.48 -10.56 -10.48
CA ASP A 132 -1.16 -9.38 -10.99
C ASP A 132 -1.46 -8.34 -9.90
N CYS A 133 -0.82 -8.50 -8.74
CA CYS A 133 -0.91 -7.62 -7.58
C CYS A 133 0.47 -7.02 -7.29
N LEU A 134 0.49 -5.81 -6.74
CA LEU A 134 1.68 -5.22 -6.13
C LEU A 134 1.30 -4.73 -4.74
N LEU A 135 2.00 -5.23 -3.73
CA LEU A 135 1.84 -4.79 -2.35
C LEU A 135 3.09 -4.03 -1.92
N SER A 136 2.93 -2.77 -1.52
CA SER A 136 4.03 -1.94 -1.03
C SER A 136 3.69 -1.23 0.27
N GLU A 137 4.72 -1.03 1.09
CA GLU A 137 4.71 -0.13 2.24
C GLU A 137 5.50 1.11 1.85
N ASP A 138 5.03 2.29 2.24
CA ASP A 138 5.75 3.56 2.11
C ASP A 138 5.82 4.26 3.47
N THR A 139 7.03 4.41 3.99
CA THR A 139 7.27 5.11 5.26
C THR A 139 7.69 6.53 4.97
N THR A 140 6.87 7.50 5.34
CA THR A 140 7.26 8.92 5.26
C THR A 140 8.18 9.26 6.43
N LEU A 141 9.29 9.91 6.14
CA LEU A 141 10.29 10.33 7.13
C LEU A 141 10.25 11.83 7.37
N LEU A 142 10.50 12.21 8.63
CA LEU A 142 10.81 13.58 9.03
C LEU A 142 12.25 13.94 8.64
N PRO A 143 12.62 15.24 8.63
CA PRO A 143 13.98 15.67 8.30
C PRO A 143 15.08 15.11 9.21
N ASP A 144 14.71 14.69 10.43
CA ASP A 144 15.62 14.04 11.39
C ASP A 144 15.71 12.51 11.18
N GLY A 145 15.07 11.98 10.13
CA GLY A 145 15.05 10.56 9.79
C GLY A 145 14.05 9.72 10.58
N LYS A 146 13.30 10.29 11.53
CA LYS A 146 12.25 9.54 12.24
C LYS A 146 11.04 9.31 11.33
N SER A 147 10.35 8.19 11.53
CA SER A 147 9.08 7.93 10.85
C SER A 147 8.03 8.96 11.28
N LYS A 148 7.40 9.59 10.28
CA LYS A 148 6.16 10.37 10.44
C LYS A 148 4.94 9.44 10.50
N GLY A 149 5.05 8.28 9.86
CA GLY A 149 4.00 7.27 9.69
C GLY A 149 4.20 6.51 8.39
N ARG A 150 3.30 5.58 8.10
CA ARG A 150 3.39 4.65 6.99
C ARG A 150 2.07 4.48 6.27
N TYR A 151 2.20 4.20 4.99
CA TYR A 151 1.14 3.73 4.13
C TYR A 151 1.37 2.27 3.75
N LEU A 152 0.28 1.55 3.54
CA LEU A 152 0.27 0.27 2.84
C LEU A 152 -0.62 0.41 1.61
N PHE A 153 -0.09 0.03 0.45
CA PHE A 153 -0.75 0.18 -0.83
C PHE A 153 -0.88 -1.18 -1.53
N LEU A 154 -2.09 -1.46 -2.00
CA LEU A 154 -2.37 -2.59 -2.87
C LEU A 154 -2.72 -2.06 -4.26
N PHE A 155 -1.92 -2.44 -5.24
CA PHE A 155 -2.13 -2.15 -6.65
C PHE A 155 -2.45 -3.43 -7.43
N SER A 156 -2.98 -3.23 -8.64
CA SER A 156 -3.23 -4.29 -9.63
C SER A 156 -2.63 -3.91 -10.98
N LYS A 157 -2.33 -4.89 -11.83
CA LYS A 157 -1.89 -4.59 -13.21
C LYS A 157 -2.98 -3.87 -14.00
N VAL A 158 -2.54 -3.02 -14.93
CA VAL A 158 -3.44 -2.46 -15.96
C VAL A 158 -3.90 -3.60 -16.87
N PHE A 159 -5.21 -3.89 -16.91
CA PHE A 159 -5.75 -4.79 -17.91
C PHE A 159 -5.62 -4.17 -19.32
N PRO A 160 -5.20 -4.93 -20.35
CA PRO A 160 -5.08 -4.44 -21.73
C PRO A 160 -6.37 -3.89 -22.35
N SER A 161 -7.54 -4.17 -21.78
CA SER A 161 -8.82 -3.63 -22.27
C SER A 161 -9.09 -2.19 -21.83
N LEU A 162 -8.41 -1.69 -20.79
CA LEU A 162 -8.57 -0.32 -20.30
C LEU A 162 -7.63 0.68 -21.00
N SER A 163 -6.54 0.24 -21.61
CA SER A 163 -5.66 1.13 -22.39
C SER A 163 -6.36 1.72 -23.63
N HIS A 164 -7.37 1.02 -24.17
CA HIS A 164 -8.22 1.55 -25.24
C HIS A 164 -9.26 2.59 -24.76
N ILE A 165 -9.57 2.65 -23.46
CA ILE A 165 -10.59 3.58 -22.93
C ILE A 165 -9.97 4.95 -22.58
N TYR A 166 -8.69 5.00 -22.24
CA TYR A 166 -7.98 6.25 -21.90
C TYR A 166 -7.25 6.91 -23.09
N SER A 167 -7.48 6.42 -24.31
CA SER A 167 -6.94 6.98 -25.56
C SER A 167 -8.02 7.79 -26.29
N HIS A 168 -8.50 8.89 -25.71
CA HIS A 168 -9.37 9.86 -26.37
C HIS A 168 -9.04 11.28 -25.97
#